data_AF-A0ABD7VKP7-F1
#
_entry.id   AF-A0ABD7VKP7-F1
#
_cell.length_a   1.000
_cell.length_b   1.000
_cell.length_c   1.000
_cell.angle_alpha   90.00
_cell.angle_beta   90.00
_cell.angle_gamma   90.00
#
_symmetry.space_group_name_H-M   'P 1'
#
loop_
_entity.id
_entity.type
_entity.pdbx_description
1 polymer ?
#
loop_
_entity_poly.entity_id
_entity_poly.type
_entity_poly.pdbx_seq_one_letter_code
_entity_poly.pdbx_strand_id
1 'polypeptide(L)'
;MSGEHIADYICAVEFGWGKDWDGHDKGADGKWLEGVPSGSKMGKLSAGGSPKAKHVLYKLTDGANGTGIDAVWRANPANNGGKKFAIVEAKASRDEDAPKFMRKINNTRKPGISSKLGVSGVTEPSELIEPIESEESPSQRKDKSPLSSGKRKPTSAKSGDFSKRKRDILVQMSSEWIVKNISKAVTGRNTTAQVMNSYSRHLFYAPLFHPSFSPKDHASAQLGRLEHSAHENHNAFH
;
A
#
# COMPACT_ATOMS: atom_id res chain seq x y z
N MET A 1 2.55 7.28 11.99
CA MET A 1 2.29 6.00 12.66
C MET A 1 2.36 4.89 11.63
N SER A 2 3.21 3.87 11.85
CA SER A 2 3.34 2.73 10.95
C SER A 2 2.21 1.73 11.24
N GLY A 3 1.33 1.52 10.26
CA GLY A 3 0.31 0.48 10.36
C GLY A 3 0.93 -0.91 10.39
N GLU A 4 2.11 -1.08 9.78
CA GLU A 4 2.88 -2.33 9.78
C GLU A 4 3.32 -2.73 11.18
N HIS A 5 3.68 -1.75 12.04
CA HIS A 5 3.93 -2.02 13.46
C HIS A 5 2.71 -2.66 14.12
N ILE A 6 1.54 -2.03 14.03
CA ILE A 6 0.30 -2.54 14.63
C ILE A 6 -0.02 -3.94 14.08
N ALA A 7 0.04 -4.12 12.75
CA ALA A 7 -0.24 -5.39 12.11
C ALA A 7 0.72 -6.51 12.53
N ASP A 8 2.02 -6.21 12.65
CA ASP A 8 3.02 -7.18 13.10
C ASP A 8 2.73 -7.66 14.52
N TYR A 9 2.38 -6.76 15.45
CA TYR A 9 2.11 -7.14 16.83
C TYR A 9 0.74 -7.78 17.04
N ILE A 10 -0.28 -7.47 16.22
CA ILE A 10 -1.50 -8.29 16.17
C ILE A 10 -1.16 -9.73 15.76
N CYS A 11 -0.36 -9.91 14.72
CA CYS A 11 0.06 -11.25 14.28
C CYS A 11 0.92 -11.95 15.34
N ALA A 12 1.83 -11.22 15.97
CA ALA A 12 2.78 -11.77 16.93
C ALA A 12 2.13 -12.18 18.25
N VAL A 13 1.33 -11.27 18.83
CA VAL A 13 0.79 -11.35 20.18
C VAL A 13 -0.63 -11.92 20.14
N GLU A 14 -1.57 -11.24 19.50
CA GLU A 14 -2.99 -11.61 19.52
C GLU A 14 -3.26 -12.94 18.82
N PHE A 15 -2.63 -13.15 17.66
CA PHE A 15 -2.71 -14.44 16.97
C PHE A 15 -1.67 -15.46 17.47
N GLY A 16 -0.73 -15.03 18.32
CA GLY A 16 0.29 -15.90 18.91
C GLY A 16 1.29 -16.48 17.91
N TRP A 17 1.42 -15.91 16.71
CA TRP A 17 2.37 -16.42 15.70
C TRP A 17 3.81 -15.98 15.96
N GLY A 18 4.00 -15.01 16.85
CA GLY A 18 5.29 -14.38 17.14
C GLY A 18 5.80 -14.60 18.55
N LYS A 19 5.28 -15.60 19.27
CA LYS A 19 5.62 -15.90 20.68
C LYS A 19 7.13 -16.02 20.99
N ASP A 20 7.92 -16.36 19.98
CA ASP A 20 9.37 -16.56 20.12
C ASP A 20 10.17 -15.26 19.88
N TRP A 21 9.53 -14.14 19.56
CA TRP A 21 10.19 -12.85 19.37
C TRP A 21 10.58 -12.22 20.71
N ASP A 22 11.78 -11.65 20.81
CA ASP A 22 12.41 -11.29 22.09
C ASP A 22 11.95 -9.96 22.72
N GLY A 23 11.06 -9.20 22.07
CA GLY A 23 10.40 -8.08 22.72
C GLY A 23 9.74 -7.06 21.79
N HIS A 24 8.94 -6.18 22.37
CA HIS A 24 8.28 -5.09 21.65
C HIS A 24 9.30 -4.01 21.24
N ASP A 25 9.09 -3.40 20.08
CA ASP A 25 9.89 -2.31 19.52
C ASP A 25 11.38 -2.59 19.34
N LYS A 26 11.74 -3.87 19.21
CA LYS A 26 13.12 -4.29 18.99
C LYS A 26 13.60 -4.11 17.56
N GLY A 27 12.72 -4.15 16.56
CA GLY A 27 13.10 -3.93 15.16
C GLY A 27 14.31 -4.76 14.76
N ALA A 28 15.28 -4.14 14.08
CA ALA A 28 16.52 -4.77 13.67
C ALA A 28 17.40 -5.27 14.83
N ASP A 29 17.18 -4.78 16.06
CA ASP A 29 17.90 -5.21 17.27
C ASP A 29 17.26 -6.46 17.92
N GLY A 30 16.08 -6.87 17.46
CA GLY A 30 15.35 -8.01 17.98
C GLY A 30 15.79 -9.33 17.36
N LYS A 31 15.43 -10.42 18.04
CA LYS A 31 15.76 -11.79 17.63
C LYS A 31 14.64 -12.77 17.98
N TRP A 32 14.68 -13.90 17.31
CA TRP A 32 13.83 -15.05 17.62
C TRP A 32 14.55 -15.98 18.59
N LEU A 33 14.00 -16.14 19.80
CA LEU A 33 14.57 -16.89 20.91
C LEU A 33 14.68 -18.39 20.63
N GLU A 34 13.70 -18.96 19.95
CA GLU A 34 13.68 -20.39 19.61
C GLU A 34 14.18 -20.67 18.17
N GLY A 35 14.83 -19.70 17.52
CA GLY A 35 15.38 -19.81 16.16
C GLY A 35 14.58 -19.09 15.06
N VAL A 36 15.18 -18.95 13.89
CA VAL A 36 14.63 -18.13 12.79
C VAL A 36 13.35 -18.77 12.18
N PRO A 37 12.28 -18.00 11.95
CA PRO A 37 11.06 -18.48 11.31
C PRO A 37 11.29 -19.07 9.93
N SER A 38 10.51 -20.09 9.57
CA SER A 38 10.67 -20.83 8.31
C SER A 38 9.35 -21.45 7.85
N GLY A 39 9.38 -22.31 6.83
CA GLY A 39 8.20 -23.08 6.42
C GLY A 39 7.63 -23.98 7.52
N SER A 40 8.46 -24.42 8.47
CA SER A 40 8.05 -25.26 9.61
C SER A 40 7.93 -24.49 10.93
N LYS A 41 8.70 -23.41 11.11
CA LYS A 41 8.71 -22.63 12.35
C LYS A 41 7.90 -21.34 12.21
N MET A 42 6.97 -21.12 13.14
CA MET A 42 6.11 -19.93 13.16
C MET A 42 6.91 -18.63 13.28
N GLY A 43 6.31 -17.55 12.80
CA GLY A 43 6.88 -16.20 12.86
C GLY A 43 6.89 -15.53 11.48
N LYS A 44 7.43 -14.31 11.46
CA LYS A 44 7.48 -13.48 10.25
C LYS A 44 8.54 -14.00 9.28
N LEU A 45 8.16 -14.19 8.02
CA LEU A 45 9.03 -14.66 6.93
C LEU A 45 9.56 -13.52 6.06
N SER A 46 8.80 -12.43 5.98
CA SER A 46 9.17 -11.26 5.20
C SER A 46 10.16 -10.34 5.92
N ALA A 47 10.65 -9.33 5.22
CA ALA A 47 11.45 -8.28 5.83
C ALA A 47 10.58 -7.29 6.63
N GLY A 48 11.21 -6.63 7.58
CA GLY A 48 10.69 -5.47 8.32
C GLY A 48 11.85 -4.72 8.97
N GLY A 49 11.55 -3.75 9.81
CA GLY A 49 12.58 -2.97 10.49
C GLY A 49 13.18 -1.83 9.65
N SER A 50 13.96 -0.98 10.32
CA SER A 50 14.87 -0.02 9.69
C SER A 50 16.27 -0.12 10.31
N PRO A 51 17.31 -0.59 9.57
CA PRO A 51 17.28 -1.04 8.18
C PRO A 51 16.43 -2.29 7.98
N LYS A 52 15.92 -2.49 6.76
CA LYS A 52 15.10 -3.66 6.44
C LYS A 52 15.91 -4.94 6.52
N ALA A 53 15.49 -5.85 7.38
CA ALA A 53 16.08 -7.17 7.55
C ALA A 53 14.98 -8.25 7.57
N LYS A 54 15.35 -9.47 7.18
CA LYS A 54 14.40 -10.59 7.11
C LYS A 54 13.99 -11.02 8.51
N HIS A 55 12.75 -11.47 8.65
CA HIS A 55 12.19 -11.98 9.90
C HIS A 55 12.12 -10.92 11.00
N VAL A 56 12.15 -9.63 10.66
CA VAL A 56 12.14 -8.54 11.64
C VAL A 56 10.76 -7.91 11.73
N LEU A 57 10.30 -7.67 12.96
CA LEU A 57 9.07 -6.93 13.24
C LEU A 57 9.33 -5.42 13.20
N TYR A 58 8.35 -4.63 12.79
CA TYR A 58 8.47 -3.17 12.74
C TYR A 58 8.49 -2.53 14.13
N LYS A 59 9.38 -1.56 14.36
CA LYS A 59 9.28 -0.61 15.48
C LYS A 59 8.24 0.45 15.17
N LEU A 60 7.70 1.09 16.20
CA LEU A 60 6.80 2.24 16.04
C LEU A 60 7.42 3.36 15.18
N THR A 61 8.73 3.57 15.32
CA THR A 61 9.48 4.62 14.61
C THR A 61 9.91 4.24 13.21
N ASP A 62 9.72 2.97 12.80
CA ASP A 62 10.14 2.54 11.48
C ASP A 62 9.25 3.15 10.39
N GLY A 63 9.87 3.39 9.24
CA GLY A 63 9.17 3.85 8.06
C GLY A 63 8.28 2.77 7.44
N ALA A 64 7.29 3.20 6.66
CA ALA A 64 6.43 2.28 5.92
C ALA A 64 7.23 1.36 4.99
N ASN A 65 6.73 0.15 4.76
CA ASN A 65 7.34 -0.80 3.81
C ASN A 65 7.36 -0.23 2.38
N GLY A 66 6.35 0.57 2.04
CA GLY A 66 6.21 1.23 0.75
C GLY A 66 5.28 0.46 -0.19
N THR A 67 5.84 -0.24 -1.17
CA THR A 67 5.06 -0.98 -2.17
C THR A 67 5.35 -2.47 -2.10
N GLY A 68 4.32 -3.30 -2.21
CA GLY A 68 4.43 -4.75 -2.19
C GLY A 68 3.62 -5.34 -1.05
N ILE A 69 3.93 -6.59 -0.69
CA ILE A 69 3.33 -7.25 0.46
C ILE A 69 4.00 -6.74 1.73
N ASP A 70 3.21 -6.30 2.71
CA ASP A 70 3.73 -5.74 3.96
C ASP A 70 4.30 -6.82 4.87
N ALA A 71 3.58 -7.92 5.05
CA ALA A 71 4.14 -9.06 5.76
C ALA A 71 3.69 -10.42 5.22
N VAL A 72 4.56 -11.40 5.40
CA VAL A 72 4.25 -12.82 5.21
C VAL A 72 4.62 -13.55 6.49
N TRP A 73 3.69 -14.33 7.04
CA TRP A 73 3.86 -15.05 8.30
C TRP A 73 3.70 -16.56 8.09
N ARG A 74 4.50 -17.35 8.81
CA ARG A 74 4.14 -18.73 9.11
C ARG A 74 3.19 -18.71 10.31
N ALA A 75 1.92 -18.97 10.03
CA ALA A 75 0.81 -18.85 10.96
C ALA A 75 0.42 -20.20 11.58
N ASN A 76 -0.31 -20.18 12.67
CA ASN A 76 -0.95 -21.38 13.22
C ASN A 76 -2.23 -21.68 12.41
N PRO A 77 -2.36 -22.85 11.75
CA PRO A 77 -3.57 -23.18 10.99
C PRO A 77 -4.86 -23.14 11.82
N ALA A 78 -4.79 -23.39 13.14
CA ALA A 78 -5.94 -23.40 14.02
C ALA A 78 -6.65 -22.05 14.12
N ASN A 79 -5.92 -20.94 14.01
CA ASN A 79 -6.47 -19.58 14.04
C ASN A 79 -6.25 -18.82 12.72
N ASN A 80 -5.94 -19.55 11.64
CA ASN A 80 -5.66 -18.99 10.32
C ASN A 80 -6.48 -19.66 9.21
N GLY A 81 -7.74 -20.01 9.50
CA GLY A 81 -8.65 -20.64 8.54
C GLY A 81 -8.11 -21.94 7.93
N GLY A 82 -7.33 -22.72 8.71
CA GLY A 82 -6.68 -23.94 8.25
C GLY A 82 -5.48 -23.73 7.32
N LYS A 83 -5.07 -22.48 7.06
CA LYS A 83 -3.92 -22.17 6.18
C LYS A 83 -2.63 -22.05 6.96
N LYS A 84 -1.53 -22.49 6.36
CA LYS A 84 -0.21 -22.49 7.00
C LYS A 84 0.44 -21.11 7.00
N PHE A 85 0.14 -20.28 6.03
CA PHE A 85 0.76 -18.98 5.87
C PHE A 85 -0.30 -17.89 5.88
N ALA A 86 0.10 -16.69 6.28
CA ALA A 86 -0.73 -15.50 6.21
C ALA A 86 0.00 -14.44 5.39
N ILE A 87 -0.70 -13.84 4.44
CA ILE A 87 -0.25 -12.66 3.70
C ILE A 87 -1.00 -11.47 4.27
N VAL A 88 -0.24 -10.50 4.78
CA VAL A 88 -0.75 -9.38 5.55
C VAL A 88 -0.53 -8.10 4.77
N GLU A 89 -1.60 -7.33 4.66
CA GLU A 89 -1.59 -5.94 4.21
C GLU A 89 -1.93 -5.05 5.41
N ALA A 90 -1.16 -3.99 5.62
CA ALA A 90 -1.38 -3.03 6.70
C ALA A 90 -1.70 -1.65 6.11
N LYS A 91 -2.83 -1.08 6.53
CA LYS A 91 -3.26 0.27 6.17
C LYS A 91 -3.38 1.08 7.45
N ALA A 92 -2.81 2.28 7.46
CA ALA A 92 -3.00 3.24 8.52
C ALA A 92 -3.36 4.60 7.94
N SER A 93 -3.99 5.45 8.76
CA SER A 93 -4.21 6.85 8.41
C SER A 93 -2.88 7.52 8.08
N ARG A 94 -2.83 8.23 6.94
CA ARG A 94 -1.72 9.14 6.66
C ARG A 94 -2.12 10.51 7.16
N ASP A 95 -1.14 11.25 7.67
CA ASP A 95 -1.27 12.70 7.95
C ASP A 95 -1.67 13.50 6.67
N GLU A 96 -1.54 12.86 5.51
CA GLU A 96 -1.93 13.34 4.18
C GLU A 96 -3.44 13.23 3.86
N ASP A 97 -4.27 12.57 4.67
CA ASP A 97 -5.73 12.49 4.43
C ASP A 97 -6.43 13.85 4.56
N ALA A 98 -5.74 14.85 5.13
CA ALA A 98 -6.12 16.25 4.96
C ALA A 98 -5.81 16.71 3.52
N PRO A 99 -6.79 17.31 2.80
CA PRO A 99 -6.55 17.91 1.49
C PRO A 99 -5.29 18.77 1.49
N LYS A 100 -4.46 18.71 0.43
CA LYS A 100 -3.15 19.39 0.35
C LYS A 100 -3.16 20.87 0.79
N PHE A 101 -4.29 21.56 0.65
CA PHE A 101 -4.44 22.95 1.05
C PHE A 101 -4.50 23.17 2.57
N MET A 102 -4.83 22.15 3.37
CA MET A 102 -4.92 22.23 4.84
C MET A 102 -3.60 21.88 5.55
N ARG A 103 -2.57 21.44 4.82
CA ARG A 103 -1.32 20.92 5.41
C ARG A 103 -0.31 22.01 5.84
N LYS A 104 -0.66 23.29 5.73
CA LYS A 104 0.17 24.41 6.20
C LYS A 104 -0.65 25.36 7.06
N ILE A 105 -0.20 25.60 8.28
CA ILE A 105 -0.69 26.70 9.13
C ILE A 105 -0.45 28.02 8.36
N ASN A 106 -1.53 28.77 8.14
CA ASN A 106 -1.64 30.01 7.33
C ASN A 106 -1.87 29.88 5.81
N ASN A 107 -2.28 28.72 5.27
CA ASN A 107 -2.68 28.67 3.86
C ASN A 107 -4.11 29.18 3.64
N THR A 108 -4.26 30.46 3.30
CA THR A 108 -5.53 31.14 2.97
C THR A 108 -5.95 30.99 1.50
N ARG A 109 -5.28 30.13 0.73
CA ARG A 109 -5.56 29.98 -0.70
C ARG A 109 -6.90 29.26 -0.90
N LYS A 110 -7.94 30.03 -1.27
CA LYS A 110 -9.25 29.48 -1.66
C LYS A 110 -9.05 28.40 -2.73
N PRO A 111 -9.65 27.21 -2.59
CA PRO A 111 -9.59 26.18 -3.62
C PRO A 111 -10.23 26.73 -4.91
N GLY A 112 -9.51 26.64 -6.02
CA GLY A 112 -10.07 26.96 -7.33
C GLY A 112 -11.00 25.84 -7.78
N ILE A 113 -12.17 26.19 -8.32
CA ILE A 113 -13.25 25.32 -8.82
C ILE A 113 -12.81 24.33 -9.94
N SER A 114 -11.54 24.32 -10.33
CA SER A 114 -10.97 23.39 -11.31
C SER A 114 -10.64 21.99 -10.74
N SER A 115 -10.73 21.77 -9.43
CA SER A 115 -10.56 20.42 -8.87
C SER A 115 -11.80 19.56 -9.10
N LYS A 116 -11.92 19.01 -10.31
CA LYS A 116 -12.87 17.95 -10.67
C LYS A 116 -12.75 16.77 -9.69
N LEU A 117 -13.70 16.68 -8.76
CA LEU A 117 -14.04 15.46 -8.05
C LEU A 117 -15.46 15.08 -8.52
N GLY A 118 -15.57 13.95 -9.22
CA GLY A 118 -16.84 13.29 -9.53
C GLY A 118 -17.46 13.60 -10.89
N VAL A 119 -17.03 12.90 -11.94
CA VAL A 119 -17.98 12.40 -12.95
C VAL A 119 -17.81 10.89 -12.98
N SER A 120 -18.77 10.22 -12.39
CA SER A 120 -19.04 8.81 -12.59
C SER A 120 -19.66 8.64 -13.99
N GLY A 121 -19.19 7.66 -14.75
CA GLY A 121 -20.00 7.02 -15.79
C GLY A 121 -19.68 7.39 -17.25
N VAL A 122 -19.49 6.31 -18.01
CA VAL A 122 -19.69 6.18 -19.47
C VAL A 122 -18.58 6.70 -20.39
N THR A 123 -17.73 5.77 -20.84
CA THR A 123 -17.11 5.84 -22.16
C THR A 123 -17.69 4.71 -23.02
N GLU A 124 -18.78 5.00 -23.70
CA GLU A 124 -19.09 4.48 -25.04
C GLU A 124 -20.02 5.52 -25.70
N PRO A 125 -19.48 6.48 -26.47
CA PRO A 125 -20.25 7.61 -27.01
C PRO A 125 -21.17 7.24 -28.18
N SER A 126 -21.23 5.97 -28.58
CA SER A 126 -21.95 5.53 -29.79
C SER A 126 -23.42 5.16 -29.53
N GLU A 127 -23.86 5.03 -28.27
CA GLU A 127 -25.26 4.72 -27.90
C GLU A 127 -26.10 5.97 -27.54
N LEU A 128 -25.53 7.17 -27.69
CA LEU A 128 -26.21 8.45 -27.39
C LEU A 128 -26.75 9.16 -28.64
N ILE A 129 -27.11 8.39 -29.67
CA ILE A 129 -27.72 8.92 -30.90
C ILE A 129 -29.13 8.36 -31.04
N GLU A 130 -30.12 9.20 -30.77
CA GLU A 130 -31.48 9.07 -31.28
C GLU A 130 -31.74 10.18 -32.35
N PRO A 131 -32.67 9.96 -33.30
CA PRO A 131 -32.58 10.52 -34.66
C PRO A 131 -33.00 11.99 -34.83
N ILE A 132 -32.58 12.52 -35.98
CA ILE A 132 -32.57 13.90 -36.47
C ILE A 132 -33.98 14.50 -36.66
N GLU A 133 -34.19 15.73 -36.17
CA GLU A 133 -35.00 16.73 -36.86
C GLU A 133 -34.25 18.07 -36.96
N SER A 134 -34.39 18.66 -38.13
CA SER A 134 -33.60 19.73 -38.75
C SER A 134 -33.86 21.12 -38.17
N GLU A 135 -32.88 22.02 -38.29
CA GLU A 135 -32.94 23.25 -39.11
C GLU A 135 -31.82 24.26 -38.72
N GLU A 136 -31.00 24.54 -39.73
CA GLU A 136 -30.39 25.83 -40.12
C GLU A 136 -29.28 26.56 -39.32
N SER A 137 -28.38 27.11 -40.13
CA SER A 137 -27.06 27.74 -39.87
C SER A 137 -27.19 29.28 -39.92
N PRO A 138 -26.15 30.14 -40.18
CA PRO A 138 -24.68 29.98 -40.19
C PRO A 138 -23.88 31.21 -39.63
N SER A 139 -22.55 31.19 -39.86
CA SER A 139 -21.61 32.32 -40.14
C SER A 139 -20.92 33.03 -38.94
N GLN A 140 -19.63 33.48 -38.97
CA GLN A 140 -18.66 33.79 -40.03
C GLN A 140 -17.20 34.06 -39.50
N ARG A 141 -16.18 33.74 -40.33
CA ARG A 141 -14.90 34.46 -40.68
C ARG A 141 -13.76 34.64 -39.63
N LYS A 142 -12.55 34.07 -39.84
CA LYS A 142 -11.35 34.45 -40.68
C LYS A 142 -10.43 35.52 -40.04
N ASP A 143 -9.15 35.20 -39.76
CA ASP A 143 -7.97 35.67 -40.53
C ASP A 143 -6.56 35.33 -39.92
N LYS A 144 -5.66 34.90 -40.83
CA LYS A 144 -4.22 35.25 -41.05
C LYS A 144 -3.08 34.84 -40.10
N SER A 145 -2.21 33.96 -40.64
CA SER A 145 -0.74 33.84 -40.47
C SER A 145 0.01 34.78 -41.47
N PRO A 146 1.37 34.92 -41.61
CA PRO A 146 2.44 33.94 -41.28
C PRO A 146 3.91 34.47 -41.04
N LEU A 147 4.89 33.51 -41.01
CA LEU A 147 6.31 33.54 -41.45
C LEU A 147 7.49 33.89 -40.50
N SER A 148 8.42 32.93 -40.33
CA SER A 148 9.86 32.94 -40.67
C SER A 148 10.68 32.02 -39.73
N SER A 149 11.10 30.80 -40.12
CA SER A 149 12.25 30.35 -40.93
C SER A 149 13.58 30.15 -40.15
N GLY A 150 14.13 28.91 -40.18
CA GLY A 150 15.46 28.55 -39.64
C GLY A 150 15.68 27.02 -39.57
N LYS A 151 16.71 26.49 -40.25
CA LYS A 151 16.90 25.09 -40.71
C LYS A 151 17.42 24.05 -39.67
N ARG A 152 16.79 22.86 -39.72
CA ARG A 152 17.25 21.44 -39.67
C ARG A 152 18.62 21.05 -39.03
N LYS A 153 18.56 20.03 -38.15
CA LYS A 153 19.43 18.83 -38.15
C LYS A 153 18.59 17.57 -37.86
N PRO A 154 18.74 16.47 -38.62
CA PRO A 154 18.02 15.22 -38.35
C PRO A 154 18.85 14.35 -37.39
N THR A 155 18.35 14.12 -36.19
CA THR A 155 18.82 13.00 -35.36
C THR A 155 17.92 11.80 -35.63
N SER A 156 18.55 10.68 -35.92
CA SER A 156 17.91 9.38 -36.14
C SER A 156 17.16 8.94 -34.87
N ALA A 157 15.89 9.33 -34.77
CA ALA A 157 14.98 8.73 -33.83
C ALA A 157 14.76 7.28 -34.26
N LYS A 158 15.43 6.35 -33.56
CA LYS A 158 14.95 4.97 -33.50
C LYS A 158 13.48 5.05 -33.10
N SER A 159 12.59 4.65 -34.00
CA SER A 159 11.20 4.37 -33.68
C SER A 159 11.20 3.21 -32.70
N GLY A 160 11.42 3.51 -31.42
CA GLY A 160 11.03 2.63 -30.34
C GLY A 160 9.53 2.45 -30.49
N ASP A 161 9.13 1.27 -30.91
CA ASP A 161 7.76 0.82 -30.89
C ASP A 161 7.28 0.89 -29.43
N PHE A 162 6.75 2.06 -29.05
CA PHE A 162 5.94 2.23 -27.86
C PHE A 162 4.56 1.65 -28.17
N SER A 163 4.51 0.36 -28.48
CA SER A 163 3.29 -0.41 -28.31
C SER A 163 2.87 -0.16 -26.86
N LYS A 164 1.78 0.59 -26.71
CA LYS A 164 1.21 0.94 -25.40
C LYS A 164 0.92 -0.39 -24.72
N ARG A 165 1.85 -0.86 -23.89
CA ARG A 165 1.65 -2.04 -23.05
C ARG A 165 0.38 -1.75 -22.26
N LYS A 166 -0.69 -2.45 -22.61
CA LYS A 166 -1.96 -2.42 -21.89
C LYS A 166 -1.57 -2.72 -20.45
N ARG A 167 -1.66 -1.74 -19.56
CA ARG A 167 -1.30 -1.96 -18.16
C ARG A 167 -2.42 -2.80 -17.59
N ASP A 168 -2.14 -4.07 -17.35
CA ASP A 168 -3.07 -4.94 -16.64
C ASP A 168 -3.33 -4.32 -15.27
N ILE A 169 -4.56 -3.86 -15.04
CA ILE A 169 -4.99 -3.34 -13.75
C ILE A 169 -5.11 -4.56 -12.83
N LEU A 170 -4.15 -4.71 -11.91
CA LEU A 170 -4.19 -5.74 -10.89
C LEU A 170 -4.62 -5.16 -9.56
N VAL A 171 -5.64 -5.78 -8.96
CA VAL A 171 -6.13 -5.42 -7.64
C VAL A 171 -5.13 -5.90 -6.59
N GLN A 172 -4.71 -5.02 -5.68
CA GLN A 172 -3.83 -5.39 -4.57
C GLN A 172 -4.47 -6.51 -3.73
N MET A 173 -3.66 -7.45 -3.23
CA MET A 173 -4.13 -8.65 -2.52
C MET A 173 -4.97 -9.65 -3.35
N SER A 174 -5.22 -9.41 -4.65
CA SER A 174 -5.70 -10.47 -5.55
C SER A 174 -4.69 -11.61 -5.67
N SER A 175 -5.15 -12.80 -6.05
CA SER A 175 -4.29 -13.97 -6.20
C SER A 175 -3.18 -13.71 -7.22
N GLU A 176 -3.52 -13.08 -8.35
CA GLU A 176 -2.61 -12.73 -9.43
C GLU A 176 -1.58 -11.69 -8.99
N TRP A 177 -2.01 -10.70 -8.21
CA TRP A 177 -1.11 -9.70 -7.66
C TRP A 177 -0.14 -10.31 -6.64
N ILE A 178 -0.62 -11.22 -5.79
CA ILE A 178 0.21 -11.95 -4.83
C ILE A 178 1.25 -12.80 -5.57
N VAL A 179 0.85 -13.56 -6.58
CA VAL A 179 1.76 -14.37 -7.42
C VAL A 179 2.91 -13.52 -7.98
N LYS A 180 2.60 -12.29 -8.45
CA LYS A 180 3.62 -11.39 -9.02
C LYS A 180 4.56 -10.77 -7.99
N ASN A 181 4.16 -10.69 -6.71
CA ASN A 181 4.91 -9.95 -5.68
C ASN A 181 5.52 -10.84 -4.59
N ILE A 182 5.05 -12.07 -4.40
CA ILE A 182 5.47 -12.94 -3.29
C ILE A 182 6.96 -13.25 -3.26
N SER A 183 7.60 -13.38 -4.44
CA SER A 183 9.03 -13.66 -4.56
C SER A 183 9.93 -12.53 -4.05
N LYS A 184 9.39 -11.31 -3.95
CA LYS A 184 10.09 -10.16 -3.35
C LYS A 184 9.95 -10.14 -1.83
N ALA A 185 8.83 -10.66 -1.31
CA ALA A 185 8.52 -10.65 0.11
C ALA A 185 9.22 -11.80 0.85
N VAL A 186 9.36 -12.97 0.22
CA VAL A 186 9.93 -14.18 0.85
C VAL A 186 11.11 -14.70 0.03
N THR A 187 12.18 -15.12 0.71
CA THR A 187 13.36 -15.68 0.05
C THR A 187 13.22 -17.17 -0.20
N GLY A 188 13.63 -17.60 -1.39
CA GLY A 188 13.78 -19.01 -1.75
C GLY A 188 12.54 -19.60 -2.41
N ARG A 189 12.75 -20.28 -3.55
CA ARG A 189 11.66 -20.83 -4.38
C ARG A 189 10.79 -21.83 -3.61
N ASN A 190 11.39 -22.63 -2.73
CA ASN A 190 10.67 -23.61 -1.92
C ASN A 190 9.68 -22.92 -0.97
N THR A 191 10.13 -21.92 -0.19
CA THR A 191 9.26 -21.17 0.72
C THR A 191 8.17 -20.44 -0.05
N THR A 192 8.48 -19.83 -1.20
CA THR A 192 7.48 -19.22 -2.08
C THR A 192 6.41 -20.23 -2.51
N ALA A 193 6.79 -21.42 -2.96
CA ALA A 193 5.84 -22.46 -3.35
C ALA A 193 4.96 -22.91 -2.17
N GLN A 194 5.55 -23.07 -0.98
CA GLN A 194 4.81 -23.43 0.23
C GLN A 194 3.76 -22.37 0.61
N VAL A 195 4.12 -21.09 0.56
CA VAL A 195 3.18 -19.98 0.80
C VAL A 195 2.05 -20.03 -0.22
N MET A 196 2.38 -20.12 -1.51
CA MET A 196 1.38 -20.14 -2.58
C MET A 196 0.40 -21.32 -2.49
N ASN A 197 0.84 -22.45 -1.92
CA ASN A 197 -0.01 -23.63 -1.73
C ASN A 197 -0.98 -23.50 -0.54
N SER A 198 -0.70 -22.65 0.45
CA SER A 198 -1.49 -22.61 1.68
C SER A 198 -1.41 -21.25 2.40
N TYR A 199 -2.03 -20.23 1.82
CA TYR A 199 -2.14 -18.92 2.47
C TYR A 199 -3.58 -18.47 2.68
N SER A 200 -3.76 -17.65 3.72
CA SER A 200 -4.90 -16.75 3.95
C SER A 200 -4.46 -15.31 3.72
N ARG A 201 -5.42 -14.42 3.48
CA ARG A 201 -5.19 -12.99 3.31
C ARG A 201 -5.76 -12.24 4.51
N HIS A 202 -4.97 -11.35 5.07
CA HIS A 202 -5.33 -10.51 6.19
C HIS A 202 -5.12 -9.06 5.79
N LEU A 203 -6.12 -8.22 6.02
CA LEU A 203 -6.03 -6.78 5.83
C LEU A 203 -6.29 -6.12 7.16
N PHE A 204 -5.30 -5.40 7.69
CA PHE A 204 -5.48 -4.61 8.89
C PHE A 204 -5.63 -3.15 8.53
N TYR A 205 -6.72 -2.53 8.97
CA TYR A 205 -6.93 -1.10 8.84
C TYR A 205 -6.95 -0.44 10.21
N ALA A 206 -5.91 0.35 10.48
CA ALA A 206 -5.68 1.08 11.72
C ALA A 206 -5.89 2.60 11.51
N PRO A 207 -7.14 3.07 11.39
CA PRO A 207 -7.41 4.50 11.32
C PRO A 207 -7.14 5.17 12.66
N LEU A 208 -6.78 6.46 12.64
CA LEU A 208 -6.50 7.23 13.85
C LEU A 208 -7.68 7.23 14.85
N PHE A 209 -8.92 7.17 14.36
CA PHE A 209 -10.13 7.19 15.17
C PHE A 209 -10.76 5.80 15.36
N HIS A 210 -9.95 4.74 15.40
CA HIS A 210 -10.43 3.40 15.73
C HIS A 210 -11.04 3.35 17.15
N PRO A 211 -12.14 2.60 17.39
CA PRO A 211 -12.85 2.58 18.69
C PRO A 211 -11.99 2.18 19.89
N SER A 212 -10.95 1.38 19.68
CA SER A 212 -10.03 0.96 20.75
C SER A 212 -9.02 2.04 21.18
N PHE A 213 -8.95 3.17 20.47
CA PHE A 213 -7.92 4.21 20.60
C PHE A 213 -6.47 3.77 20.36
N SER A 214 -6.20 2.47 20.19
CA SER A 214 -4.86 1.92 19.95
C SER A 214 -4.06 2.68 18.88
N PRO A 215 -4.57 2.92 17.64
CA PRO A 215 -3.82 3.67 16.63
C PRO A 215 -3.55 5.15 17.03
N LYS A 216 -4.44 5.77 17.81
CA LYS A 216 -4.25 7.12 18.36
C LYS A 216 -3.15 7.15 19.41
N ASP A 217 -3.11 6.14 20.28
CA ASP A 217 -2.08 6.01 21.30
C ASP A 217 -0.72 5.79 20.65
N HIS A 218 -0.64 4.95 19.61
CA HIS A 218 0.57 4.78 18.79
C HIS A 218 1.03 6.09 18.14
N ALA A 219 0.11 6.88 17.58
CA ALA A 219 0.45 8.17 17.00
C ALA A 219 0.97 9.15 18.07
N SER A 220 0.36 9.15 19.26
CA SER A 220 0.74 10.02 20.38
C SER A 220 2.10 9.61 20.95
N ALA A 221 2.34 8.31 21.13
CA ALA A 221 3.61 7.75 21.56
C ALA A 221 4.74 8.07 20.57
N GLN A 222 4.47 7.98 19.27
CA GLN A 222 5.46 8.34 18.24
C GLN A 222 5.83 9.83 18.29
N LEU A 223 4.85 10.72 18.47
CA LEU A 223 5.08 12.16 18.59
C LEU A 223 5.81 12.53 19.89
N GLY A 224 5.42 11.91 21.00
CA GLY A 224 6.01 12.12 22.32
C GLY A 224 7.35 11.40 22.53
N ARG A 225 7.76 10.52 21.60
CA ARG A 225 8.90 9.60 21.75
C ARG A 225 8.80 8.79 23.06
N LEU A 226 7.61 8.27 23.31
CA LEU A 226 7.32 7.48 24.50
C LEU A 226 7.82 6.04 24.32
N GLU A 227 8.09 5.39 25.45
CA GLU A 227 8.49 3.99 25.51
C GLU A 227 7.37 3.04 25.09
N HIS A 228 7.71 1.78 24.77
CA HIS A 228 6.77 0.77 24.29
C HIS A 228 5.51 0.61 25.16
N SER A 229 5.65 0.78 26.48
CA SER A 229 4.55 0.76 27.46
C SER A 229 3.39 1.71 27.14
N ALA A 230 3.64 2.78 26.38
CA ALA A 230 2.63 3.75 25.97
C ALA A 230 1.78 3.28 24.77
N HIS A 231 2.15 2.19 24.10
CA HIS A 231 1.47 1.70 22.89
C HIS A 231 1.49 0.17 22.77
N GLU A 232 1.35 -0.55 23.89
CA GLU A 232 1.30 -2.03 23.91
C GLU A 232 -0.03 -2.62 23.43
N ASN A 233 -1.08 -1.82 23.37
CA ASN A 233 -2.38 -2.28 22.90
C ASN A 233 -2.44 -2.19 21.37
N HIS A 234 -2.45 -3.33 20.67
CA HIS A 234 -2.54 -3.39 19.20
C HIS A 234 -3.93 -3.78 18.74
N ASN A 235 -4.65 -2.83 18.12
CA ASN A 235 -5.99 -3.08 17.62
C ASN A 235 -6.24 -2.35 16.29
N ALA A 236 -6.88 -3.05 15.37
CA ALA A 236 -7.24 -2.57 14.05
C ALA A 236 -8.50 -3.31 13.56
N PHE A 237 -9.16 -2.76 12.54
CA PHE A 237 -10.15 -3.54 11.80
C PHE A 237 -9.45 -4.64 11.02
N HIS A 238 -10.00 -5.86 11.05
CA HIS A 238 -9.49 -7.06 10.39
C HIS A 238 -10.55 -7.66 9.47
#